data_AF-A0AAJ1QGB2-F1
#
_entry.id   AF-A0AAJ1QGB2-F1
#
_cell.length_a   1.000
_cell.length_b   1.000
_cell.length_c   1.000
_cell.angle_alpha   90.00
_cell.angle_beta   90.00
_cell.angle_gamma   90.00
#
_symmetry.space_group_name_H-M   'P 1'
#
loop_
_entity.id
_entity.type
_entity.pdbx_description
1 polymer ?
#
loop_
_entity_poly.entity_id
_entity_poly.type
_entity_poly.pdbx_seq_one_letter_code
_entity_poly.pdbx_strand_id
1 'polypeptide(L)'
;MKTTFFKTILISFCFLGSSLYAQPDVLSYAKQFERNKSEYIGKPFSYLLSKLSVQTQPKKAWFTPNPNNKNIVLTSTFSLNRKDDDYGNAVRLHITWQEPIAFKDVNYHYKKNKTFFTAEEKSFYGDKIVKDILVGGN
;
A
#
# COMPACT_ATOMS: atom_id res chain seq x y z
N MET A 1 -43.91 11.37 -60.31
CA MET A 1 -43.05 10.32 -59.73
C MET A 1 -41.59 10.68 -59.97
N LYS A 2 -40.91 11.31 -58.99
CA LYS A 2 -39.45 11.44 -58.94
C LYS A 2 -39.03 11.39 -57.46
N THR A 3 -38.23 10.37 -57.19
CA THR A 3 -37.62 9.97 -55.93
C THR A 3 -36.43 10.85 -55.58
N THR A 4 -36.30 11.29 -54.33
CA THR A 4 -35.03 11.24 -53.57
C THR A 4 -35.26 11.65 -52.10
N PHE A 5 -35.47 10.65 -51.25
CA PHE A 5 -35.46 10.79 -49.78
C PHE A 5 -34.24 10.01 -49.31
N PHE A 6 -33.08 10.64 -49.17
CA PHE A 6 -31.95 10.02 -48.47
C PHE A 6 -30.91 11.09 -48.10
N LYS A 7 -31.02 11.63 -46.88
CA LYS A 7 -29.90 12.31 -46.21
C LYS A 7 -30.16 12.39 -44.71
N THR A 8 -30.10 11.25 -44.05
CA THR A 8 -29.93 11.22 -42.60
C THR A 8 -28.76 10.28 -42.31
N ILE A 9 -27.55 10.83 -42.31
CA ILE A 9 -26.37 10.13 -41.83
C ILE A 9 -26.54 10.03 -40.31
N LEU A 10 -26.81 8.80 -39.86
CA LEU A 10 -26.84 8.37 -38.47
C LEU A 10 -25.41 8.50 -37.91
N ILE A 11 -25.10 9.62 -37.26
CA ILE A 11 -23.88 9.73 -36.46
C ILE A 11 -24.12 8.94 -35.18
N SER A 12 -23.90 7.63 -35.26
CA SER A 12 -23.68 6.77 -34.09
C SER A 12 -22.35 7.20 -33.48
N PHE A 13 -22.39 8.20 -32.59
CA PHE A 13 -21.25 8.52 -31.74
C PHE A 13 -21.18 7.42 -30.68
N CYS A 14 -20.47 6.34 -31.02
CA CYS A 14 -19.94 5.41 -30.05
C CYS A 14 -19.06 6.20 -29.09
N PHE A 15 -19.64 6.77 -28.03
CA PHE A 15 -18.93 7.02 -26.80
C PHE A 15 -18.59 5.65 -26.23
N LEU A 16 -17.55 5.04 -26.81
CA LEU A 16 -16.72 4.08 -26.13
C LEU A 16 -16.30 4.77 -24.85
N GLY A 17 -16.95 4.40 -23.75
CA GLY A 17 -16.60 4.82 -22.42
C GLY A 17 -15.17 4.38 -22.15
N SER A 18 -14.21 5.22 -22.52
CA SER A 18 -12.90 5.21 -21.91
C SER A 18 -13.15 5.48 -20.44
N SER A 19 -13.20 4.39 -19.66
CA SER A 19 -12.98 4.48 -18.22
C SER A 19 -11.58 5.03 -18.06
N LEU A 20 -11.50 6.37 -17.99
CA LEU A 20 -10.38 7.05 -17.38
C LEU A 20 -10.36 6.50 -15.96
N TYR A 21 -9.59 5.44 -15.73
CA TYR A 21 -9.22 5.01 -14.39
C TYR A 21 -8.42 6.18 -13.82
N ALA A 22 -9.12 7.14 -13.23
CA ALA A 22 -8.53 8.12 -12.35
C ALA A 22 -7.74 7.31 -11.33
N GLN A 23 -6.43 7.53 -11.29
CA GLN A 23 -5.61 6.89 -10.28
C GLN A 23 -6.17 7.36 -8.93
N PRO A 24 -6.70 6.46 -8.09
CA PRO A 24 -7.13 6.88 -6.76
C PRO A 24 -5.93 7.51 -6.08
N ASP A 25 -6.14 8.66 -5.47
CA ASP A 25 -5.12 9.31 -4.65
C ASP A 25 -4.73 8.35 -3.53
N VAL A 26 -3.62 7.64 -3.74
CA VAL A 26 -3.13 6.60 -2.84
C VAL A 26 -2.79 7.20 -1.48
N LEU A 27 -2.36 8.47 -1.44
CA LEU A 27 -2.05 9.16 -0.19
C LEU A 27 -3.32 9.44 0.60
N SER A 28 -4.34 10.02 -0.04
CA SER A 28 -5.63 10.27 0.62
C SER A 28 -6.30 8.99 1.10
N TYR A 29 -6.28 7.94 0.27
CA TYR A 29 -6.73 6.60 0.66
C TYR A 29 -5.94 6.07 1.85
N ALA A 30 -4.61 6.09 1.80
CA ALA A 30 -3.77 5.57 2.88
C ALA A 30 -3.97 6.36 4.18
N LYS A 31 -4.11 7.68 4.11
CA LYS A 31 -4.32 8.56 5.28
C LYS A 31 -5.58 8.23 6.06
N GLN A 32 -6.56 7.53 5.48
CA GLN A 32 -7.72 7.06 6.25
C GLN A 32 -7.31 6.05 7.34
N PHE A 33 -6.27 5.24 7.13
CA PHE A 33 -5.78 4.27 8.11
C PHE A 33 -5.09 4.94 9.29
N GLU A 34 -4.44 6.08 9.07
CA GLU A 34 -3.88 6.91 10.14
C GLU A 34 -4.99 7.64 10.91
N ARG A 35 -5.96 8.26 10.22
CA ARG A 35 -7.10 8.95 10.87
C ARG A 35 -7.93 8.00 11.73
N ASN A 36 -8.18 6.79 11.24
CA ASN A 36 -9.00 5.77 11.89
C ASN A 36 -8.16 4.71 12.61
N LYS A 37 -6.93 5.04 13.01
CA LYS A 37 -5.97 4.06 13.55
C LYS A 37 -6.45 3.29 14.78
N SER A 38 -7.40 3.84 15.53
CA SER A 38 -8.06 3.13 16.64
C SER A 38 -8.75 1.82 16.22
N GLU A 39 -9.15 1.66 14.95
CA GLU A 39 -9.69 0.41 14.43
C GLU A 39 -8.62 -0.70 14.36
N TYR A 40 -7.35 -0.34 14.17
CA TYR A 40 -6.27 -1.28 13.83
C TYR A 40 -5.26 -1.47 14.96
N ILE A 41 -5.10 -0.50 15.85
CA ILE A 41 -4.23 -0.61 17.04
C ILE A 41 -4.69 -1.77 17.92
N GLY A 42 -3.74 -2.54 18.44
CA GLY A 42 -3.97 -3.73 19.25
C GLY A 42 -4.37 -4.98 18.43
N LYS A 43 -4.49 -4.87 17.10
CA LYS A 43 -4.78 -6.01 16.22
C LYS A 43 -3.53 -6.47 15.47
N PRO A 44 -3.51 -7.73 15.01
CA PRO A 44 -2.46 -8.22 14.11
C PRO A 44 -2.40 -7.41 12.82
N PHE A 45 -1.21 -7.18 12.29
CA PHE A 45 -1.02 -6.44 11.04
C PHE A 45 -1.72 -7.08 9.84
N SER A 46 -1.89 -8.41 9.85
CA SER A 46 -2.70 -9.12 8.85
C SER A 46 -4.14 -8.60 8.76
N TYR A 47 -4.72 -8.11 9.85
CA TYR A 47 -6.03 -7.46 9.83
C TYR A 47 -5.98 -6.18 9.01
N LEU A 48 -5.00 -5.30 9.23
CA LEU A 48 -4.80 -4.09 8.43
C LEU A 48 -4.55 -4.44 6.95
N LEU A 49 -3.69 -5.43 6.67
CA LEU A 49 -3.43 -5.91 5.32
C LEU A 49 -4.69 -6.40 4.61
N SER A 50 -5.65 -6.99 5.34
CA SER A 50 -6.93 -7.44 4.78
C SER A 50 -7.85 -6.28 4.37
N LYS A 51 -7.64 -5.08 4.92
CA LYS A 51 -8.40 -3.86 4.62
C LYS A 51 -7.80 -3.05 3.47
N LEU A 52 -6.54 -3.31 3.13
CA LEU A 52 -5.89 -2.66 1.99
C LEU A 52 -6.46 -3.19 0.67
N SER A 53 -6.72 -2.27 -0.26
CA SER A 53 -7.13 -2.63 -1.62
C SER A 53 -6.04 -3.45 -2.32
N VAL A 54 -6.42 -4.28 -3.28
CA VAL A 54 -5.47 -5.10 -4.07
C VAL A 54 -4.38 -4.25 -4.74
N GLN A 55 -4.71 -3.01 -5.15
CA GLN A 55 -3.79 -2.11 -5.84
C GLN A 55 -2.78 -1.43 -4.92
N THR A 56 -3.04 -1.42 -3.61
CA THR A 56 -2.24 -0.75 -2.58
C THR A 56 -1.68 -1.74 -1.56
N GLN A 57 -1.67 -3.03 -1.87
CA GLN A 57 -0.97 -4.01 -1.06
C GLN A 57 0.53 -3.69 -1.05
N PRO A 58 1.23 -3.86 0.09
CA PRO A 58 2.63 -3.53 0.15
C PRO A 58 3.45 -4.36 -0.83
N LYS A 59 4.40 -3.71 -1.51
CA LYS A 59 5.34 -4.40 -2.41
C LYS A 59 6.74 -4.52 -1.83
N LYS A 60 7.07 -3.64 -0.89
CA LYS A 60 8.37 -3.59 -0.23
C LYS A 60 8.23 -3.26 1.24
N ALA A 61 9.19 -3.77 2.01
CA ALA A 61 9.31 -3.56 3.43
C ALA A 61 10.74 -3.15 3.80
N TRP A 62 10.84 -2.16 4.68
CA TRP A 62 12.06 -1.72 5.33
C TRP A 62 11.83 -1.62 6.84
N PHE A 63 12.92 -1.46 7.58
CA PHE A 63 12.88 -1.19 9.01
C PHE A 63 13.57 0.13 9.30
N THR A 64 13.13 0.79 10.36
CA THR A 64 13.83 1.95 10.92
C THR A 64 14.76 1.46 12.01
N PRO A 65 16.09 1.67 11.90
CA PRO A 65 17.02 1.33 12.97
C PRO A 65 16.64 2.06 14.26
N ASN A 66 16.64 1.35 15.39
CA ASN A 66 16.44 1.97 16.70
C ASN A 66 17.79 2.47 17.23
N PRO A 67 18.01 3.79 17.37
CA PRO A 67 19.29 4.34 17.83
C PRO A 67 19.61 3.96 19.27
N ASN A 68 18.59 3.68 20.10
CA ASN A 68 18.78 3.37 21.52
C ASN A 68 19.07 1.88 21.75
N ASN A 69 18.66 1.00 20.83
CA ASN A 69 18.93 -0.44 20.93
C ASN A 69 18.93 -1.09 19.54
N LYS A 70 20.12 -1.34 19.02
CA LYS A 70 20.34 -1.95 17.69
C LYS A 70 19.84 -3.39 17.54
N ASN A 71 19.49 -4.06 18.64
CA ASN A 71 19.04 -5.45 18.61
C ASN A 71 17.52 -5.58 18.38
N ILE A 72 16.80 -4.47 18.34
CA ILE A 72 15.34 -4.45 18.14
C ILE A 72 14.93 -3.47 17.05
N VAL A 73 13.77 -3.76 16.45
CA VAL A 73 13.07 -2.92 15.50
C VAL A 73 11.72 -2.56 16.10
N LEU A 74 11.48 -1.26 16.28
CA LEU A 74 10.21 -0.73 16.77
C LEU A 74 9.26 -0.36 15.63
N THR A 75 9.80 0.02 14.47
CA THR A 75 9.01 0.53 13.35
C THR A 75 9.49 -0.11 12.05
N SER A 76 8.52 -0.56 11.26
CA SER A 76 8.72 -1.00 9.88
C SER A 76 7.98 -0.08 8.91
N THR A 77 8.49 0.02 7.69
CA THR A 77 7.95 0.87 6.63
C THR A 77 7.56 0.02 5.43
N PHE A 78 6.36 0.23 4.91
CA PHE A 78 5.79 -0.55 3.81
C PHE A 78 5.42 0.38 2.64
N SER A 79 5.90 0.08 1.43
CA SER A 79 5.57 0.85 0.21
C SER A 79 4.22 0.43 -0.35
N LEU A 80 3.28 1.36 -0.48
CA LEU A 80 1.94 1.13 -1.07
C LEU A 80 1.88 1.49 -2.57
N ASN A 81 3.04 1.70 -3.20
CA ASN A 81 3.12 2.18 -4.58
C ASN A 81 2.66 1.15 -5.61
N ARG A 82 2.02 1.65 -6.69
CA ARG A 82 1.67 0.84 -7.87
C ARG A 82 2.87 0.54 -8.77
N LYS A 83 3.81 1.47 -8.94
CA LYS A 83 5.01 1.29 -9.79
C LYS A 83 6.24 0.96 -8.94
N ASP A 84 7.26 0.42 -9.58
CA ASP A 84 8.56 0.18 -8.96
C ASP A 84 9.08 1.51 -8.36
N ASP A 85 9.56 1.44 -7.12
CA ASP A 85 9.84 2.59 -6.27
C ASP A 85 10.59 3.71 -6.96
N ASP A 86 9.90 4.82 -7.18
CA ASP A 86 10.54 6.12 -7.21
C ASP A 86 10.58 6.64 -5.78
N TYR A 87 11.79 6.72 -5.20
CA TYR A 87 11.99 7.02 -3.77
C TYR A 87 11.36 8.36 -3.34
N GLY A 88 11.13 9.28 -4.29
CA GLY A 88 10.63 10.63 -4.04
C GLY A 88 9.10 10.77 -3.90
N ASN A 89 8.31 9.88 -4.49
CA ASN A 89 6.84 10.00 -4.58
C ASN A 89 6.10 8.82 -3.95
N ALA A 90 6.78 8.10 -3.05
CA ALA A 90 6.25 6.86 -2.50
C ALA A 90 5.29 7.12 -1.34
N VAL A 91 4.05 6.61 -1.45
CA VAL A 91 3.15 6.53 -0.31
C VAL A 91 3.57 5.35 0.55
N ARG A 92 3.90 5.64 1.81
CA ARG A 92 4.47 4.70 2.77
C ARG A 92 3.59 4.59 3.99
N LEU A 93 3.43 3.35 4.44
CA LEU A 93 2.78 3.01 5.69
C LEU A 93 3.87 2.67 6.71
N HIS A 94 3.98 3.46 7.76
CA HIS A 94 4.87 3.23 8.89
C HIS A 94 4.08 2.58 10.02
N ILE A 95 4.50 1.38 10.41
CA ILE A 95 3.88 0.61 11.48
C ILE A 95 4.83 0.57 12.65
N THR A 96 4.39 1.10 13.79
CA THR A 96 5.07 0.88 15.05
C THR A 96 4.50 -0.37 15.70
N TRP A 97 5.36 -1.29 16.10
CA TRP A 97 5.01 -2.56 16.71
C TRP A 97 4.74 -2.40 18.21
N GLN A 98 3.77 -3.15 18.74
CA GLN A 98 3.51 -3.18 20.18
C GLN A 98 4.68 -3.83 20.92
N GLU A 99 5.06 -5.02 20.47
CA GLU A 99 6.26 -5.70 20.93
C GLU A 99 7.40 -5.44 19.94
N PRO A 100 8.61 -5.10 20.42
CA PRO A 100 9.76 -4.94 19.55
C PRO A 100 10.09 -6.25 18.81
N ILE A 101 10.40 -6.15 17.52
CA ILE A 101 10.84 -7.30 16.73
C ILE A 101 12.36 -7.43 16.86
N ALA A 102 12.89 -8.64 17.05
CA ALA A 102 14.33 -8.84 17.09
C ALA A 102 14.95 -8.47 15.72
N PHE A 103 15.98 -7.62 15.75
CA PHE A 103 16.65 -7.14 14.53
C PHE A 103 17.18 -8.28 13.67
N LYS A 104 17.67 -9.37 14.29
CA LYS A 104 18.17 -10.54 13.57
C LYS A 104 17.13 -11.16 12.62
N ASP A 105 15.85 -11.18 13.03
CA ASP A 105 14.77 -11.81 12.27
C ASP A 105 14.37 -10.90 11.10
N VAL A 106 14.23 -9.60 11.37
CA VAL A 106 14.01 -8.59 10.33
C VAL A 106 15.15 -8.59 9.30
N ASN A 107 16.41 -8.64 9.76
CA ASN A 107 17.58 -8.62 8.90
C ASN A 107 17.72 -9.90 8.07
N TYR A 108 17.32 -11.05 8.61
CA TYR A 108 17.25 -12.30 7.85
C TYR A 108 16.34 -12.14 6.62
N HIS A 109 15.12 -11.66 6.81
CA HIS A 109 14.19 -11.46 5.70
C HIS A 109 14.64 -10.33 4.76
N TYR A 110 15.16 -9.23 5.29
CA TYR A 110 15.69 -8.12 4.49
C TYR A 110 16.78 -8.60 3.52
N LYS A 111 17.74 -9.41 4.00
CA LYS A 111 18.81 -9.97 3.16
C LYS A 111 18.30 -10.99 2.16
N LYS A 112 17.40 -11.88 2.59
CA LYS A 112 16.85 -12.94 1.74
C LYS A 112 16.00 -12.38 0.60
N ASN A 113 15.10 -11.46 0.92
CA ASN A 113 14.08 -10.96 0.00
C ASN A 113 14.44 -9.61 -0.63
N LYS A 114 15.63 -9.06 -0.35
CA LYS A 114 16.13 -7.80 -0.95
C LYS A 114 15.08 -6.67 -0.89
N THR A 115 14.41 -6.50 0.24
CA THR A 115 13.31 -5.56 0.52
C THR A 115 11.93 -5.88 -0.07
N PHE A 116 11.78 -6.91 -0.92
CA PHE A 116 10.47 -7.29 -1.44
C PHE A 116 9.55 -7.83 -0.35
N PHE A 117 8.31 -7.36 -0.31
CA PHE A 117 7.27 -7.84 0.60
C PHE A 117 6.60 -9.10 0.02
N THR A 118 7.26 -10.24 0.23
CA THR A 118 6.83 -11.54 -0.29
C THR A 118 5.72 -12.16 0.58
N ALA A 119 5.21 -13.33 0.18
CA ALA A 119 4.29 -14.11 1.02
C ALA A 119 4.91 -14.49 2.39
N GLU A 120 6.23 -14.73 2.42
CA GLU A 120 6.97 -15.00 3.66
C GLU A 120 7.00 -13.76 4.55
N GLU A 121 7.32 -12.59 4.01
CA GLU A 121 7.26 -11.32 4.75
C GLU A 121 5.85 -11.02 5.26
N LYS A 122 4.84 -11.25 4.41
CA LYS A 122 3.43 -11.10 4.80
C LYS A 122 3.07 -11.99 5.99
N SER A 123 3.57 -13.22 6.03
CA SER A 123 3.39 -14.13 7.17
C SER A 123 4.19 -13.66 8.39
N PHE A 124 5.42 -13.22 8.21
CA PHE A 124 6.34 -12.83 9.28
C PHE A 124 5.87 -11.57 10.03
N TYR A 125 5.37 -10.57 9.30
CA TYR A 125 4.81 -9.36 9.92
C TYR A 125 3.33 -9.50 10.28
N GLY A 126 2.58 -10.38 9.59
CA GLY A 126 1.13 -10.45 9.68
C GLY A 126 0.57 -10.80 11.07
N ASP A 127 1.33 -11.52 11.88
CA ASP A 127 0.99 -11.89 13.26
C ASP A 127 1.40 -10.81 14.29
N LYS A 128 2.23 -9.83 13.90
CA LYS A 128 2.73 -8.78 14.79
C LYS A 128 1.64 -7.77 15.10
N ILE A 129 1.58 -7.33 16.35
CA ILE A 129 0.54 -6.42 16.84
C ILE A 129 0.93 -4.97 16.54
N VAL A 130 -0.02 -4.24 15.96
CA VAL A 130 0.13 -2.82 15.62
C VAL A 130 -0.07 -1.95 16.86
N LYS A 131 0.89 -1.08 17.15
CA LYS A 131 0.79 -0.05 18.21
C LYS A 131 0.45 1.33 17.67
N ASP A 132 1.00 1.68 16.51
CA ASP A 132 0.71 2.95 15.86
C ASP A 132 0.84 2.83 14.34
N ILE A 133 0.14 3.70 13.64
CA ILE A 133 0.13 3.79 12.18
C ILE A 133 0.36 5.25 11.80
N LEU A 134 1.36 5.48 10.95
CA LEU A 134 1.57 6.76 10.29
C LEU A 134 1.67 6.55 8.78
N VAL A 135 1.17 7.51 8.01
CA VAL A 135 1.26 7.51 6.56
C VAL A 135 2.10 8.68 6.12
N GLY A 136 3.18 8.37 5.39
CA GLY A 136 4.04 9.34 4.73
C GLY A 136 3.85 9.31 3.21
N GLY A 137 4.07 10.44 2.57
CA GLY A 137 4.04 10.62 1.12
C GLY A 137 4.22 12.10 0.81
N ASN A 138 4.88 12.40 -0.32
CA ASN A 138 4.95 13.76 -0.86
C ASN A 138 3.78 14.01 -1.80
#